data_AF-A0A3D4ETZ6-F1
#
_entry.id   AF-A0A3D4ETZ6-F1
#
_cell.length_a   1.000
_cell.length_b   1.000
_cell.length_c   1.000
_cell.angle_alpha   90.00
_cell.angle_beta   90.00
_cell.angle_gamma   90.00
#
_symmetry.space_group_name_H-M   'P 1'
#
loop_
_entity.id
_entity.type
_entity.pdbx_description
1 polymer ?
#
loop_
_entity_poly.entity_id
_entity_poly.type
_entity_poly.pdbx_seq_one_letter_code
_entity_poly.pdbx_strand_id
1 'polypeptide(L)'
;MKLLTEEQLNDYERDGYIVVRNLFSGQEIDLLGQAARNDNEMDKSSSQKDDGEGNAVRLALWNHPGDGIYGMFARCRKMVNRVEEILREEVYHYHSKMILKDAKVGGAWAWHQDYGYWYQNGVLFPNLCSVMIAVDKATIENGCMQVIRGSHKLGRVNHVLSGEQAGADMERVEEAKKRMDLVHVTMDPG
;
A
#
# COMPACT_ATOMS: atom_id res chain seq x y z
N MET A 1 -21.77 -13.18 4.76
CA MET A 1 -21.70 -13.57 3.33
C MET A 1 -20.23 -13.50 2.96
N LYS A 2 -19.67 -14.57 2.38
CA LYS A 2 -18.26 -14.59 1.99
C LYS A 2 -18.04 -13.64 0.81
N LEU A 3 -17.11 -12.70 0.94
CA LEU A 3 -16.84 -11.61 -0.01
C LEU A 3 -15.66 -11.90 -0.94
N LEU A 4 -14.75 -12.78 -0.52
CA LEU A 4 -13.64 -13.29 -1.32
C LEU A 4 -13.89 -14.76 -1.70
N THR A 5 -13.52 -15.15 -2.91
CA THR A 5 -13.57 -16.57 -3.30
C THR A 5 -12.49 -17.36 -2.55
N GLU A 6 -12.66 -18.69 -2.44
CA GLU A 6 -11.58 -19.53 -1.91
C GLU A 6 -10.28 -19.39 -2.72
N GLU A 7 -10.41 -19.24 -4.04
CA GLU A 7 -9.27 -19.00 -4.93
C GLU A 7 -8.55 -17.69 -4.56
N GLN A 8 -9.26 -16.59 -4.32
CA GLN A 8 -8.64 -15.33 -3.89
C GLN A 8 -7.95 -15.46 -2.54
N LEU A 9 -8.52 -16.18 -1.57
CA LEU A 9 -7.87 -16.42 -0.29
C LEU A 9 -6.59 -17.27 -0.45
N ASN A 10 -6.67 -18.33 -1.26
CA ASN A 10 -5.52 -19.17 -1.56
C ASN A 10 -4.43 -18.40 -2.32
N ASP A 11 -4.81 -17.51 -3.24
CA ASP A 11 -3.89 -16.63 -3.96
C ASP A 11 -3.19 -15.68 -3.00
N TYR A 12 -3.91 -15.07 -2.05
CA TYR A 12 -3.31 -14.21 -1.03
C TYR A 12 -2.28 -14.98 -0.19
N GLU A 13 -2.62 -16.18 0.30
CA GLU A 13 -1.69 -17.02 1.06
C GLU A 13 -0.47 -17.44 0.23
N ARG A 14 -0.68 -17.78 -1.05
CA ARG A 14 0.37 -18.24 -1.96
C ARG A 14 1.32 -17.11 -2.36
N ASP A 15 0.75 -15.98 -2.79
CA ASP A 15 1.43 -14.91 -3.53
C ASP A 15 1.69 -13.67 -2.70
N GLY A 16 1.02 -13.52 -1.55
CA GLY A 16 1.18 -12.40 -0.61
C GLY A 16 0.35 -11.16 -0.95
N TYR A 17 -0.46 -11.22 -2.01
CA TYR A 17 -1.36 -10.15 -2.41
C TYR A 17 -2.49 -10.70 -3.28
N ILE A 18 -3.57 -9.92 -3.39
CA ILE A 18 -4.62 -10.10 -4.40
C ILE A 18 -5.05 -8.74 -4.96
N VAL A 19 -5.65 -8.75 -6.15
CA VAL A 19 -6.27 -7.56 -6.75
C VAL A 19 -7.78 -7.77 -6.80
N VAL A 20 -8.52 -6.93 -6.09
CA VAL A 20 -9.99 -6.90 -6.15
C VAL A 20 -10.40 -5.75 -7.06
N ARG A 21 -10.81 -6.06 -8.29
CA ARG A 21 -11.18 -5.06 -9.30
C ARG A 21 -12.60 -4.56 -9.06
N ASN A 22 -12.85 -3.27 -9.30
CA ASN A 22 -14.15 -2.64 -9.13
C ASN A 22 -14.66 -2.76 -7.68
N LEU A 23 -13.77 -2.62 -6.70
CA LEU A 23 -14.17 -2.63 -5.29
C LEU A 23 -15.04 -1.39 -5.01
N PHE A 24 -14.66 -0.27 -5.60
CA PHE A 24 -15.43 0.96 -5.63
C PHE A 24 -15.93 1.25 -7.05
N SER A 25 -17.14 1.78 -7.13
CA SER A 25 -17.69 2.29 -8.39
C SER A 25 -16.94 3.54 -8.85
N GLY A 26 -17.06 3.87 -10.13
CA GLY A 26 -16.49 5.10 -10.68
C GLY A 26 -16.93 6.37 -9.95
N GLN A 27 -18.17 6.41 -9.45
CA GLN A 27 -18.68 7.55 -8.66
C GLN A 27 -18.02 7.63 -7.28
N GLU A 28 -17.88 6.48 -6.59
CA GLU A 28 -17.23 6.44 -5.29
C GLU A 28 -15.77 6.87 -5.39
N ILE A 29 -15.02 6.30 -6.34
CA ILE A 29 -13.59 6.61 -6.47
C ILE A 29 -13.35 8.05 -6.95
N ASP A 30 -14.23 8.61 -7.78
CA ASP A 30 -14.13 10.01 -8.18
C ASP A 30 -14.32 10.96 -7.00
N LEU A 31 -15.21 10.67 -6.05
CA LEU A 31 -15.33 11.47 -4.82
C LEU A 31 -14.02 11.48 -4.02
N LEU A 32 -13.37 10.32 -3.89
CA LEU A 32 -12.07 10.23 -3.22
C LEU A 32 -10.99 11.01 -3.98
N GLY A 33 -10.98 10.92 -5.31
CA GLY A 33 -10.05 11.68 -6.15
C GLY A 33 -10.27 13.19 -6.09
N GLN A 34 -11.52 13.65 -6.07
CA GLN A 34 -11.86 15.06 -5.90
C GLN A 34 -11.42 15.57 -4.53
N ALA A 35 -11.61 14.79 -3.47
CA ALA A 35 -11.10 15.15 -2.15
C ALA A 35 -9.58 15.25 -2.14
N ALA A 36 -8.88 14.25 -2.68
CA ALA A 36 -7.42 14.25 -2.76
C ALA A 36 -6.85 15.46 -3.51
N ARG A 37 -7.50 15.90 -4.59
CA ARG A 37 -7.06 17.07 -5.39
C ARG A 37 -7.37 18.42 -4.74
N ASN A 38 -8.40 18.50 -3.90
CA ASN A 38 -8.86 19.74 -3.30
C ASN A 38 -8.41 19.91 -1.83
N ASP A 39 -7.77 18.90 -1.25
CA ASP A 39 -7.37 18.89 0.15
C ASP A 39 -6.04 19.62 0.37
N ASN A 40 -6.14 20.95 0.41
CA ASN A 40 -5.03 21.85 0.73
C ASN A 40 -4.44 21.60 2.14
N GLU A 41 -5.16 20.95 3.06
CA GLU A 41 -4.62 20.65 4.39
C GLU A 41 -3.76 19.38 4.39
N MET A 42 -4.17 18.36 3.63
CA MET A 42 -3.32 17.22 3.31
C MET A 42 -2.04 17.66 2.61
N ASP A 43 -2.14 18.64 1.72
CA ASP A 43 -0.97 19.18 1.03
C ASP A 43 0.02 19.87 2.00
N LYS A 44 -0.50 20.68 2.92
CA LYS A 44 0.29 21.37 3.95
C LYS A 44 0.89 20.43 4.99
N SER A 45 0.25 19.29 5.27
CA SER A 45 0.71 18.27 6.22
C SER A 45 1.55 17.17 5.57
N SER A 46 1.66 17.16 4.24
CA SER A 46 2.52 16.22 3.53
C SER A 46 3.99 16.50 3.78
N SER A 47 4.77 15.44 4.01
CA SER A 47 6.24 15.50 4.03
C SER A 47 6.78 15.08 2.67
N GLN A 48 7.82 15.78 2.19
CA GLN A 48 8.63 15.29 1.09
C GLN A 48 9.65 14.31 1.64
N LYS A 49 9.80 13.16 0.96
CA LYS A 49 10.88 12.21 1.23
C LYS A 49 11.72 12.06 -0.01
N ASP A 50 13.01 12.33 0.13
CA ASP A 50 14.01 12.07 -0.92
C ASP A 50 14.10 10.56 -1.16
N ASP A 51 14.12 10.14 -2.42
CA ASP A 51 14.31 8.74 -2.83
C ASP A 51 15.79 8.32 -2.93
N GLY A 52 16.72 9.27 -2.75
CA GLY A 52 18.15 9.06 -2.89
C GLY A 52 18.67 9.21 -4.33
N GLU A 53 17.78 9.43 -5.30
CA GLU A 53 18.08 9.68 -6.72
C GLU A 53 17.77 11.13 -7.14
N GLY A 54 17.43 11.99 -6.17
CA GLY A 54 17.17 13.41 -6.38
C GLY A 54 15.71 13.75 -6.70
N ASN A 55 14.79 12.80 -6.54
CA ASN A 55 13.35 13.05 -6.64
C ASN A 55 12.70 12.94 -5.26
N ALA A 56 11.55 13.60 -5.09
CA ALA A 56 10.81 13.60 -3.84
C ALA A 56 9.44 12.92 -4.02
N VAL A 57 9.03 12.14 -3.03
CA VAL A 57 7.64 11.65 -2.92
C VAL A 57 6.91 12.41 -1.83
N ARG A 58 5.68 12.84 -2.11
CA ARG A 58 4.81 13.49 -1.13
C ARG A 58 3.96 12.46 -0.41
N LEU A 59 4.10 12.42 0.90
CA LEU A 59 3.37 11.50 1.78
C LEU A 59 2.65 12.27 2.87
N ALA A 60 1.33 12.09 2.94
CA ALA A 60 0.56 12.41 4.13
C ALA A 60 0.24 11.10 4.88
N LEU A 61 0.50 11.07 6.19
CA LEU A 61 0.30 9.89 7.04
C LEU A 61 -0.47 10.29 8.29
N TRP A 62 -1.45 9.49 8.67
CA TRP A 62 -2.25 9.72 9.87
C TRP A 62 -2.74 8.41 10.48
N ASN A 63 -2.92 8.38 11.79
CA ASN A 63 -3.17 7.13 12.55
C ASN A 63 -4.63 6.98 13.02
N HIS A 64 -5.54 7.84 12.54
CA HIS A 64 -6.96 7.81 12.91
C HIS A 64 -7.83 8.02 11.67
N PRO A 65 -8.85 7.20 11.42
CA PRO A 65 -9.61 7.31 10.17
C PRO A 65 -10.32 8.67 10.03
N GLY A 66 -10.81 9.24 11.14
CA GLY A 66 -11.62 10.47 11.13
C GLY A 66 -13.00 10.25 10.48
N ASP A 67 -13.77 11.33 10.37
CA ASP A 67 -15.14 11.31 9.81
C ASP A 67 -15.23 11.90 8.40
N GLY A 68 -14.10 12.31 7.82
CA GLY A 68 -14.00 12.70 6.43
C GLY A 68 -14.04 11.51 5.46
N ILE A 69 -13.97 11.80 4.16
CA ILE A 69 -14.05 10.79 3.10
C ILE A 69 -12.97 9.70 3.23
N TYR A 70 -11.73 10.07 3.57
CA TYR A 70 -10.66 9.08 3.76
C TYR A 70 -10.98 8.10 4.89
N GLY A 71 -11.57 8.58 5.98
CA GLY A 71 -12.02 7.76 7.09
C GLY A 71 -13.15 6.83 6.70
N MET A 72 -14.11 7.33 5.91
CA MET A 72 -15.21 6.51 5.39
C MET A 72 -14.71 5.38 4.49
N PHE A 73 -13.74 5.64 3.61
CA PHE A 73 -13.09 4.59 2.80
C PHE A 73 -12.33 3.60 3.70
N ALA A 74 -11.55 4.10 4.66
CA ALA A 74 -10.74 3.31 5.57
C ALA A 74 -11.55 2.36 6.49
N ARG A 75 -12.85 2.65 6.72
CA ARG A 75 -13.72 1.86 7.59
C ARG A 75 -14.97 1.29 6.89
N CYS A 76 -15.03 1.34 5.56
CA CYS A 76 -16.20 0.84 4.84
C CYS A 76 -16.28 -0.70 4.90
N ARG A 77 -17.51 -1.23 4.99
CA ARG A 77 -17.76 -2.68 5.06
C ARG A 77 -17.23 -3.44 3.84
N LYS A 78 -17.18 -2.79 2.66
CA LYS A 78 -16.63 -3.41 1.44
C LYS A 78 -15.17 -3.82 1.62
N MET A 79 -14.40 -3.04 2.38
CA MET A 79 -12.99 -3.26 2.64
C MET A 79 -12.78 -4.05 3.94
N VAL A 80 -13.31 -3.57 5.06
CA VAL A 80 -13.08 -4.15 6.40
C VAL A 80 -13.43 -5.63 6.43
N ASN A 81 -14.62 -6.01 5.96
CA ASN A 81 -15.06 -7.40 5.98
C ASN A 81 -14.18 -8.33 5.12
N ARG A 82 -13.53 -7.82 4.06
CA ARG A 82 -12.57 -8.61 3.25
C ARG A 82 -11.25 -8.80 3.98
N VAL A 83 -10.81 -7.77 4.70
CA VAL A 83 -9.59 -7.86 5.51
C VAL A 83 -9.81 -8.82 6.69
N GLU A 84 -10.98 -8.83 7.31
CA GLU A 84 -11.36 -9.84 8.31
C GLU A 84 -11.38 -11.26 7.74
N GLU A 85 -11.84 -11.46 6.49
CA GLU A 85 -11.76 -12.77 5.83
C GLU A 85 -10.31 -13.21 5.57
N ILE A 86 -9.42 -12.28 5.24
CA ILE A 86 -7.99 -12.54 5.01
C ILE A 86 -7.28 -12.88 6.33
N LEU A 87 -7.44 -12.06 7.38
CA LEU A 87 -6.76 -12.22 8.66
C LEU A 87 -7.45 -13.23 9.59
N ARG A 88 -8.71 -13.60 9.28
CA ARG A 88 -9.55 -14.54 10.04
C ARG A 88 -9.81 -14.11 11.48
N GLU A 89 -9.91 -12.80 11.70
CA GLU A 89 -10.14 -12.16 12.98
C GLU A 89 -10.80 -10.79 12.79
N GLU A 90 -11.25 -10.19 13.90
CA GLU A 90 -11.69 -8.79 13.90
C GLU A 90 -10.48 -7.86 13.68
N VAL A 91 -10.69 -6.80 12.90
CA VAL A 91 -9.62 -5.90 12.48
C VAL A 91 -9.90 -4.47 12.93
N TYR A 92 -8.83 -3.71 13.12
CA TYR A 92 -8.90 -2.28 13.42
C TYR A 92 -7.97 -1.49 12.50
N HIS A 93 -8.24 -0.19 12.38
CA HIS A 93 -7.41 0.72 11.60
C HIS A 93 -6.10 1.01 12.34
N TYR A 94 -4.96 0.67 11.72
CA TYR A 94 -3.64 1.00 12.25
C TYR A 94 -3.19 2.40 11.82
N HIS A 95 -3.17 2.64 10.50
CA HIS A 95 -2.93 3.96 9.93
C HIS A 95 -3.42 4.06 8.49
N SER A 96 -3.43 5.28 7.96
CA SER A 96 -3.66 5.56 6.56
C SER A 96 -2.55 6.45 6.01
N LYS A 97 -2.33 6.32 4.70
CA LYS A 97 -1.37 7.11 3.95
C LYS A 97 -2.00 7.53 2.63
N MET A 98 -1.78 8.77 2.22
CA MET A 98 -2.03 9.22 0.85
C MET A 98 -0.68 9.43 0.18
N ILE A 99 -0.45 8.72 -0.93
CA ILE A 99 0.77 8.87 -1.73
C ILE A 99 0.41 9.68 -2.97
N LEU A 100 0.95 10.89 -3.05
CA LEU A 100 0.79 11.77 -4.20
C LEU A 100 2.07 11.67 -5.05
N LYS A 101 1.97 11.00 -6.19
CA LYS A 101 3.05 10.92 -7.17
C LYS A 101 2.85 11.98 -8.25
N ASP A 102 3.62 13.06 -8.17
CA ASP A 102 3.60 14.09 -9.19
C ASP A 102 4.12 13.54 -10.53
N ALA A 103 3.45 13.89 -11.62
CA ALA A 103 3.81 13.40 -12.94
C ALA A 103 5.26 13.80 -13.30
N LYS A 104 6.04 12.84 -13.81
CA LYS A 104 7.42 13.00 -14.34
C LYS A 104 8.52 13.34 -13.33
N VAL A 105 8.19 13.72 -12.09
CA VAL A 105 9.15 14.07 -11.03
C VAL A 105 8.96 13.29 -9.74
N GLY A 106 7.91 12.48 -9.63
CA GLY A 106 7.70 11.63 -8.46
C GLY A 106 8.79 10.58 -8.32
N GLY A 107 9.46 10.58 -7.16
CA GLY A 107 10.51 9.60 -6.85
C GLY A 107 10.01 8.16 -6.74
N ALA A 108 10.93 7.22 -6.84
CA ALA A 108 10.64 5.82 -6.55
C ALA A 108 10.52 5.62 -5.03
N TRP A 109 9.54 4.84 -4.58
CA TRP A 109 9.58 4.34 -3.21
C TRP A 109 10.65 3.26 -3.14
N ALA A 110 11.55 3.36 -2.16
CA ALA A 110 12.54 2.32 -1.91
C ALA A 110 11.84 0.97 -1.70
N TRP A 111 12.46 -0.12 -2.16
CA TRP A 111 12.01 -1.47 -1.83
C TRP A 111 11.88 -1.61 -0.31
N HIS A 112 10.74 -2.10 0.19
CA HIS A 112 10.50 -2.21 1.63
C HIS A 112 9.50 -3.32 1.96
N GLN A 113 9.42 -3.64 3.25
CA GLN A 113 8.27 -4.35 3.83
C GLN A 113 7.63 -3.42 4.86
N ASP A 114 6.32 -3.19 4.75
CA ASP A 114 5.59 -2.37 5.71
C ASP A 114 5.83 -2.80 7.17
N TYR A 115 5.79 -4.11 7.42
CA TYR A 115 6.08 -4.69 8.73
C TYR A 115 7.51 -4.37 9.23
N GLY A 116 8.47 -4.17 8.34
CA GLY A 116 9.82 -3.78 8.73
C GLY A 116 9.89 -2.46 9.48
N TYR A 117 9.02 -1.51 9.12
CA TYR A 117 8.84 -0.27 9.87
C TYR A 117 8.09 -0.51 11.18
N TRP A 118 6.95 -1.22 11.12
CA TRP A 118 6.04 -1.31 12.26
C TRP A 118 6.55 -2.24 13.35
N TYR A 119 7.48 -3.14 13.03
CA TYR A 119 8.25 -3.90 14.01
C TYR A 119 8.97 -2.98 15.01
N GLN A 120 9.49 -1.83 14.53
CA GLN A 120 10.11 -0.82 15.40
C GLN A 120 9.10 -0.08 16.28
N ASN A 121 7.80 -0.15 15.94
CA ASN A 121 6.70 0.42 16.72
C ASN A 121 6.11 -0.61 17.71
N GLY A 122 6.77 -1.75 17.93
CA GLY A 122 6.34 -2.78 18.88
C GLY A 122 5.36 -3.81 18.31
N VAL A 123 5.10 -3.81 16.99
CA VAL A 123 4.29 -4.87 16.37
C VAL A 123 5.14 -6.15 16.29
N LEU A 124 4.78 -7.16 17.09
CA LEU A 124 5.59 -8.38 17.26
C LEU A 124 5.38 -9.43 16.17
N PHE A 125 4.21 -9.45 15.54
CA PHE A 125 3.85 -10.40 14.50
C PHE A 125 3.31 -9.66 13.28
N PRO A 126 3.60 -10.11 12.05
CA PRO A 126 3.14 -9.48 10.82
C PRO A 126 1.66 -9.81 10.52
N ASN A 127 0.80 -9.73 11.54
CA ASN A 127 -0.62 -10.02 11.44
C ASN A 127 -1.41 -8.76 11.04
N LEU A 128 -1.13 -8.29 9.83
CA LEU A 128 -1.52 -6.99 9.31
C LEU A 128 -1.82 -7.13 7.82
N CYS A 129 -2.74 -6.31 7.30
CA CYS A 129 -3.04 -6.27 5.88
C CYS A 129 -3.06 -4.82 5.39
N SER A 130 -2.18 -4.50 4.44
CA SER A 130 -2.22 -3.23 3.73
C SER A 130 -3.23 -3.30 2.59
N VAL A 131 -4.10 -2.29 2.48
CA VAL A 131 -5.01 -2.13 1.34
C VAL A 131 -4.60 -0.90 0.56
N MET A 132 -4.17 -1.09 -0.69
CA MET A 132 -3.87 -0.02 -1.62
C MET A 132 -5.08 0.20 -2.54
N ILE A 133 -5.58 1.43 -2.59
CA ILE A 133 -6.69 1.83 -3.46
C ILE A 133 -6.13 2.67 -4.59
N ALA A 134 -6.37 2.25 -5.83
CA ALA A 134 -6.06 3.05 -7.01
C ALA A 134 -7.08 4.18 -7.13
N VAL A 135 -6.69 5.41 -6.79
CA VAL A 135 -7.51 6.62 -6.97
C VAL A 135 -7.49 7.07 -8.43
N ASP A 136 -6.31 6.99 -9.05
CA ASP A 136 -6.10 7.14 -10.47
C ASP A 136 -5.59 5.82 -11.06
N LYS A 137 -5.64 5.70 -12.39
CA LYS A 137 -5.18 4.49 -13.08
C LYS A 137 -3.70 4.24 -12.77
N ALA A 138 -3.35 3.06 -12.29
CA ALA A 138 -1.97 2.63 -12.04
C ALA A 138 -1.46 1.82 -13.24
N THR A 139 -0.48 2.37 -13.96
CA THR A 139 0.17 1.74 -15.11
C THR A 139 1.68 1.62 -14.88
N ILE A 140 2.38 0.86 -15.73
CA ILE A 140 3.83 0.74 -15.63
C ILE A 140 4.47 2.13 -15.84
N GLU A 141 3.95 2.89 -16.79
CA GLU A 141 4.47 4.20 -17.21
C GLU A 141 4.32 5.27 -16.13
N ASN A 142 3.34 5.16 -15.22
CA ASN A 142 3.16 6.09 -14.11
C ASN A 142 3.59 5.52 -12.75
N GLY A 143 4.33 4.41 -12.77
CA GLY A 143 4.95 3.85 -11.57
C GLY A 143 3.98 3.11 -10.66
N CYS A 144 3.16 2.21 -11.23
CA CYS A 144 2.37 1.25 -10.47
C CYS A 144 3.22 0.47 -9.46
N MET A 145 2.56 -0.09 -8.44
CA MET A 145 3.24 -0.88 -7.43
C MET A 145 3.90 -2.11 -8.06
N GLN A 146 5.14 -2.38 -7.65
CA GLN A 146 5.82 -3.62 -7.95
C GLN A 146 5.84 -4.50 -6.71
N VAL A 147 5.64 -5.80 -6.89
CA VAL A 147 5.73 -6.80 -5.82
C VAL A 147 6.60 -7.96 -6.27
N ILE A 148 7.37 -8.53 -5.34
CA ILE A 148 8.03 -9.81 -5.56
C ILE A 148 7.08 -10.88 -5.06
N ARG A 149 6.42 -11.60 -5.97
CA ARG A 149 5.35 -12.55 -5.66
C ARG A 149 5.84 -13.63 -4.68
N GLY A 150 5.11 -13.81 -3.59
CA GLY A 150 5.42 -14.80 -2.55
C GLY A 150 6.50 -14.37 -1.56
N SER A 151 7.08 -13.17 -1.70
CA SER A 151 8.19 -12.70 -0.85
C SER A 151 7.81 -12.48 0.60
N HIS A 152 6.52 -12.38 0.94
CA HIS A 152 6.03 -12.36 2.32
C HIS A 152 6.46 -13.61 3.13
N LYS A 153 6.71 -14.73 2.44
CA LYS A 153 7.21 -15.99 3.04
C LYS A 153 8.69 -15.95 3.42
N LEU A 154 9.44 -14.94 3.01
CA LEU A 154 10.84 -14.76 3.41
C LEU A 154 10.98 -14.28 4.87
N GLY A 155 9.86 -13.98 5.54
CA GLY A 155 9.86 -13.38 6.86
C GLY A 155 10.28 -11.90 6.83
N ARG A 156 10.71 -11.38 7.97
CA ARG A 156 11.16 -9.98 8.10
C ARG A 156 12.59 -9.83 7.57
N VAL A 157 12.76 -9.00 6.55
CA VAL A 157 14.05 -8.54 6.06
C VAL A 157 14.50 -7.32 6.87
N ASN A 158 15.80 -7.19 7.08
CA ASN A 158 16.37 -6.02 7.75
C ASN A 158 16.03 -4.74 6.96
N HIS A 159 15.75 -3.67 7.69
CA HIS A 159 15.56 -2.35 7.08
C HIS A 159 16.80 -1.51 7.35
N VAL A 160 17.37 -0.97 6.29
CA VAL A 160 18.57 -0.11 6.28
C VAL A 160 18.21 1.25 5.70
N LEU A 161 18.87 2.32 6.14
CA LEU A 161 18.64 3.64 5.57
C LEU A 161 19.24 3.72 4.16
N SER A 162 18.43 4.16 3.20
CA SER A 162 18.81 4.54 1.84
C SER A 162 18.32 5.97 1.61
N GLY A 163 19.23 6.95 1.65
CA GLY A 163 18.84 8.36 1.74
C GLY A 163 18.08 8.64 3.04
N GLU A 164 16.92 9.29 2.94
CA GLU A 164 16.00 9.53 4.07
C GLU A 164 14.97 8.40 4.27
N GLN A 165 14.95 7.41 3.38
CA GLN A 165 14.02 6.30 3.45
C GLN A 165 14.69 5.08 4.07
N ALA A 166 14.16 4.58 5.19
CA ALA A 166 14.48 3.22 5.59
C ALA A 166 13.85 2.26 4.54
N GLY A 167 14.62 1.34 3.99
CA GLY A 167 14.17 0.38 2.99
C GLY A 167 14.67 -1.03 3.33
N ALA A 168 14.13 -2.05 2.68
CA ALA A 168 14.62 -3.41 2.81
C ALA A 168 16.07 -3.51 2.34
N ASP A 169 16.85 -4.36 3.02
CA ASP A 169 18.21 -4.71 2.62
C ASP A 169 18.25 -5.18 1.15
N MET A 170 18.91 -4.40 0.30
CA MET A 170 18.93 -4.61 -1.13
C MET A 170 19.66 -5.90 -1.53
N GLU A 171 20.61 -6.39 -0.73
CA GLU A 171 21.22 -7.71 -1.00
C GLU A 171 20.15 -8.80 -0.98
N ARG A 172 19.23 -8.73 -0.01
CA ARG A 172 18.10 -9.67 0.10
C ARG A 172 17.07 -9.48 -1.00
N VAL A 173 16.78 -8.24 -1.36
CA VAL A 173 15.85 -7.92 -2.47
C VAL A 173 16.36 -8.48 -3.79
N GLU A 174 17.63 -8.27 -4.11
CA GLU A 174 18.23 -8.76 -5.36
C GLU A 174 18.31 -10.29 -5.40
N GLU A 175 18.62 -10.95 -4.27
CA GLU A 175 18.55 -12.41 -4.19
C GLU A 175 17.12 -12.96 -4.37
N ALA A 176 16.10 -12.24 -3.89
CA ALA A 176 14.70 -12.62 -4.10
C ALA A 176 14.29 -12.48 -5.58
N LYS A 177 14.65 -11.37 -6.24
CA LYS A 177 14.37 -11.13 -7.67
C LYS A 177 14.97 -12.19 -8.60
N LYS A 178 16.08 -12.83 -8.21
CA LYS A 178 16.69 -13.94 -8.98
C LYS A 178 15.88 -15.23 -8.94
N ARG A 179 14.99 -15.40 -7.96
CA ARG A 179 14.32 -16.69 -7.66
C ARG A 179 12.79 -16.60 -7.65
N MET A 180 12.25 -15.40 -7.68
CA MET A 180 10.83 -15.12 -7.49
C MET A 180 10.35 -14.11 -8.53
N ASP A 181 9.07 -14.16 -8.89
CA ASP A 181 8.53 -13.32 -9.95
C ASP A 181 8.40 -11.87 -9.49
N LEU A 182 9.00 -10.94 -10.24
CA LEU A 182 8.72 -9.52 -10.14
C LEU A 182 7.44 -9.20 -10.92
N VAL A 183 6.42 -8.71 -10.24
CA VAL A 183 5.12 -8.40 -10.83
C VAL A 183 4.84 -6.90 -10.75
N HIS A 184 4.44 -6.32 -11.89
CA HIS A 184 3.88 -4.96 -11.96
C HIS A 184 2.37 -5.03 -11.76
N VAL A 185 1.87 -4.40 -10.71
CA VAL A 185 0.46 -4.47 -10.31
C VAL A 185 -0.31 -3.30 -10.92
N THR A 186 -0.80 -3.49 -12.15
CA THR A 186 -1.62 -2.48 -12.83
C THR A 186 -3.09 -2.55 -12.41
N MET A 187 -3.69 -1.37 -12.23
CA MET A 187 -5.06 -1.21 -11.71
C MET A 187 -5.76 -0.05 -12.41
N ASP A 188 -7.04 -0.21 -12.73
CA ASP A 188 -7.92 0.93 -13.03
C ASP A 188 -8.46 1.52 -11.71
N PRO A 189 -8.94 2.77 -11.69
CA PRO A 189 -9.51 3.37 -10.49
C PRO A 189 -10.70 2.57 -9.94
N GLY A 190 -10.70 2.34 -8.62
CA GLY A 190 -11.83 1.71 -7.91
C GLY A 190 -11.70 0.22 -7.65
#